data_AF-A0A917VUQ5-F1
#
_entry.id   AF-A0A917VUQ5-F1
#
_cell.length_a   1.000
_cell.length_b   1.000
_cell.length_c   1.000
_cell.angle_alpha   90.00
_cell.angle_beta   90.00
_cell.angle_gamma   90.00
#
_symmetry.space_group_name_H-M   'P 1'
#
loop_
_entity.id
_entity.type
_entity.pdbx_description
1 polymer ?
#
loop_
_entity_poly.entity_id
_entity_poly.type
_entity_poly.pdbx_seq_one_letter_code
_entity_poly.pdbx_strand_id
1 'polypeptide(L)'
;MKKFTPRPGFTVRAYRLALDPNATTARRLHPHAGGARAAYNWAIAHVTASWWQRKAEATYGICEEQLTQWRSWSLPSLRKAFNEAKHADPRFTGWWDQNSKEAYNTGLTGASAAFDNYAKSKSGKRKGPKMGIPRFK
;
A
#
# COMPACT_ATOMS: atom_id res chain seq x y z
N MET A 1 5.36 20.66 -13.86
CA MET A 1 3.97 20.88 -13.37
C MET A 1 3.56 22.30 -13.70
N LYS A 2 2.34 22.50 -14.24
CA LYS A 2 1.79 23.85 -14.44
C LYS A 2 1.55 24.49 -13.06
N LYS A 3 2.03 25.72 -12.84
CA LYS A 3 1.73 26.49 -11.63
C LYS A 3 0.26 26.93 -11.68
N PHE A 4 -0.45 26.84 -10.56
CA PHE A 4 -1.82 27.34 -10.45
C PHE A 4 -1.79 28.88 -10.46
N THR A 5 -2.58 29.50 -11.34
CA THR A 5 -2.74 30.96 -11.38
C THR A 5 -4.15 31.32 -10.88
N PRO A 6 -4.28 32.06 -9.77
CA PRO A 6 -5.59 32.52 -9.33
C PRO A 6 -6.23 33.47 -10.35
N ARG A 7 -7.56 33.47 -10.40
CA ARG A 7 -8.32 34.43 -11.22
C ARG A 7 -8.11 35.86 -10.69
N PRO A 8 -8.18 36.90 -11.56
CA PRO A 8 -8.12 38.29 -11.12
C PRO A 8 -9.13 38.57 -10.00
N GLY A 9 -8.71 39.27 -8.95
CA GLY A 9 -9.53 39.55 -7.76
C GLY A 9 -9.56 38.43 -6.70
N PHE A 10 -8.94 37.27 -6.94
CA PHE A 10 -8.86 36.17 -5.97
C PHE A 10 -7.44 35.97 -5.45
N THR A 11 -7.32 35.69 -4.15
CA THR A 11 -6.04 35.31 -3.51
C THR A 11 -6.10 33.84 -3.09
N VAL A 12 -5.11 33.05 -3.48
CA VAL A 12 -4.97 31.66 -2.97
C VAL A 12 -4.15 31.71 -1.70
N ARG A 13 -4.68 31.09 -0.64
CA ARG A 13 -3.96 30.88 0.62
C ARG A 13 -3.93 29.39 0.92
N ALA A 14 -2.79 28.91 1.41
CA ALA A 14 -2.63 27.56 1.92
C ALA A 14 -2.30 27.67 3.40
N TYR A 15 -2.97 26.87 4.22
CA TYR A 15 -2.74 26.81 5.66
C TYR A 15 -2.25 25.41 6.01
N ARG A 16 -1.24 25.35 6.88
CA ARG A 16 -0.80 24.10 7.51
C ARG A 16 -1.14 24.21 8.99
N LEU A 17 -2.00 23.31 9.45
CA LEU A 17 -2.46 23.28 10.82
C LEU A 17 -1.97 21.99 11.48
N ALA A 18 -1.54 22.08 12.73
CA ALA A 18 -1.36 20.90 13.56
C ALA A 18 -2.73 20.43 14.04
N LEU A 19 -2.95 19.11 14.04
CA LEU A 19 -4.11 18.55 14.72
C LEU A 19 -3.84 18.57 16.22
N ASP A 20 -4.80 19.07 17.00
CA ASP A 20 -4.79 19.04 18.48
C ASP A 20 -5.94 18.15 18.98
N PRO A 21 -5.84 16.82 18.83
CA PRO A 21 -6.90 15.92 19.22
C PRO A 21 -6.94 15.75 20.74
N ASN A 22 -8.09 15.98 21.35
CA ASN A 22 -8.35 15.52 22.71
C ASN A 22 -8.30 13.98 22.80
N ALA A 23 -8.32 13.43 24.02
CA ALA A 23 -8.21 11.99 24.26
C ALA A 23 -9.25 11.16 23.49
N THR A 24 -10.49 11.65 23.40
CA THR A 24 -11.58 10.99 22.66
C THR A 24 -11.29 10.94 21.16
N THR A 25 -10.86 12.06 20.57
CA THR A 25 -10.52 12.15 19.15
C THR A 25 -9.29 11.31 18.82
N ALA A 26 -8.24 11.36 19.66
CA ALA A 26 -7.05 10.53 19.48
C ALA A 26 -7.40 9.03 19.46
N ARG A 27 -8.24 8.57 20.39
CA ARG A 27 -8.72 7.18 20.43
C ARG A 27 -9.48 6.78 19.16
N ARG A 28 -10.20 7.70 18.52
CA ARG A 28 -10.88 7.47 17.23
C ARG A 28 -9.93 7.46 16.03
N LEU A 29 -8.82 8.21 16.08
CA LEU A 29 -7.83 8.26 15.01
C LEU A 29 -6.94 7.01 14.95
N HIS A 30 -6.61 6.43 16.11
CA HIS A 30 -5.69 5.29 16.20
C HIS A 30 -6.09 4.07 15.35
N PRO A 31 -7.36 3.61 15.37
CA PRO A 31 -7.80 2.50 14.51
C PRO A 31 -7.53 2.75 13.02
N HIS A 32 -7.69 3.98 12.54
CA HIS A 32 -7.44 4.31 11.13
C HIS A 32 -5.96 4.18 10.76
N ALA A 33 -5.06 4.63 11.63
CA ALA A 33 -3.62 4.41 11.43
C ALA A 33 -3.27 2.91 11.47
N GLY A 34 -3.92 2.15 12.36
CA GLY A 34 -3.84 0.69 12.42
C GLY A 34 -4.32 0.02 11.13
N GLY A 35 -5.47 0.45 10.59
CA GLY A 35 -6.03 -0.02 9.34
C GLY A 35 -5.10 0.22 8.15
N ALA A 36 -4.47 1.41 8.08
CA ALA A 36 -3.47 1.71 7.07
C ALA A 36 -2.23 0.80 7.17
N ARG A 37 -1.73 0.55 8.39
CA ARG A 37 -0.62 -0.39 8.63
C ARG A 37 -0.99 -1.82 8.24
N ALA A 38 -2.19 -2.27 8.62
CA ALA A 38 -2.68 -3.61 8.31
C ALA A 38 -2.82 -3.83 6.79
N ALA A 39 -3.40 -2.88 6.05
CA ALA A 39 -3.50 -2.95 4.58
C ALA A 39 -2.12 -2.96 3.92
N TYR A 40 -1.19 -2.14 4.41
CA TYR A 40 0.20 -2.12 3.91
C TYR A 40 0.85 -3.50 4.09
N ASN A 41 0.81 -4.07 5.30
CA ASN A 41 1.41 -5.37 5.60
C ASN A 41 0.74 -6.50 4.81
N TRP A 42 -0.58 -6.47 4.69
CA TRP A 42 -1.33 -7.39 3.84
C TRP A 42 -0.85 -7.33 2.38
N ALA A 43 -0.66 -6.13 1.81
CA ALA A 43 -0.20 -5.98 0.44
C ALA A 43 1.22 -6.51 0.23
N ILE A 44 2.12 -6.30 1.20
CA ILE A 44 3.47 -6.89 1.15
C ILE A 44 3.39 -8.41 1.12
N ALA A 45 2.62 -9.03 2.02
CA ALA A 45 2.39 -10.47 2.03
C ALA A 45 1.76 -10.97 0.73
N HIS A 46 0.72 -10.28 0.25
CA HIS A 46 -0.02 -10.67 -0.94
C HIS A 46 0.88 -10.77 -2.18
N VAL A 47 1.71 -9.74 -2.42
CA VAL A 47 2.62 -9.69 -3.58
C VAL A 47 3.78 -10.67 -3.40
N THR A 48 4.45 -10.66 -2.25
CA THR A 48 5.62 -11.52 -2.04
C THR A 48 5.28 -13.01 -1.98
N ALA A 49 4.05 -13.38 -1.61
CA ALA A 49 3.61 -14.77 -1.66
C ALA A 49 3.74 -15.39 -3.06
N SER A 50 3.39 -14.67 -4.13
CA SER A 50 3.57 -15.20 -5.49
C SER A 50 5.06 -15.30 -5.85
N TRP A 51 5.90 -14.40 -5.35
CA TRP A 51 7.35 -14.43 -5.62
C TRP A 51 8.01 -15.65 -4.99
N TRP A 52 7.67 -15.92 -3.72
CA TRP A 52 8.21 -17.06 -2.99
C TRP A 52 7.66 -18.38 -3.48
N GLN A 53 6.38 -18.42 -3.83
CA GLN A 53 5.77 -19.60 -4.44
C GLN A 53 6.46 -19.96 -5.75
N ARG A 54 6.64 -19.00 -6.68
CA ARG A 54 7.38 -19.24 -7.93
C ARG A 54 8.82 -19.69 -7.69
N LYS A 55 9.50 -19.07 -6.73
CA LYS A 55 10.87 -19.47 -6.37
C LYS A 55 10.91 -20.91 -5.87
N ALA A 56 9.94 -21.34 -5.07
CA ALA A 56 9.83 -22.72 -4.62
C ALA A 56 9.53 -23.66 -5.80
N GLU A 57 8.54 -23.36 -6.62
CA GLU A 57 8.15 -24.14 -7.81
C GLU A 57 9.30 -24.41 -8.77
N ALA A 58 10.17 -23.42 -8.99
CA ALA A 58 11.37 -23.60 -9.80
C ALA A 58 12.36 -24.63 -9.20
N THR A 59 12.41 -24.80 -7.88
CA THR A 59 13.35 -25.74 -7.22
C THR A 59 13.00 -27.21 -7.46
N TYR A 60 11.73 -27.52 -7.79
CA TYR A 60 11.28 -28.87 -8.13
C TYR A 60 10.87 -29.00 -9.60
N GLY A 61 11.40 -28.12 -10.46
CA GLY A 61 11.41 -28.31 -11.91
C GLY A 61 10.11 -27.94 -12.64
N ILE A 62 9.22 -27.14 -12.02
CA ILE A 62 8.06 -26.63 -12.74
C ILE A 62 8.52 -25.63 -13.82
N CYS A 63 8.05 -25.82 -15.05
CA CYS A 63 8.34 -24.94 -16.18
C CYS A 63 7.75 -23.54 -15.97
N GLU A 64 8.39 -22.51 -16.54
CA GLU A 64 8.04 -21.09 -16.35
C GLU A 64 6.56 -20.78 -16.63
N GLU A 65 5.98 -21.48 -17.61
CA GLU A 65 4.59 -21.34 -18.06
C GLU A 65 3.57 -21.88 -17.05
N GLN A 66 4.00 -22.80 -16.19
CA GLN A 66 3.17 -23.46 -15.17
C GLN A 66 3.37 -22.85 -13.78
N LEU A 67 4.33 -21.94 -13.62
CA LEU A 67 4.58 -21.26 -12.35
C LEU A 67 3.39 -20.37 -11.94
N THR A 68 3.18 -20.26 -10.63
CA THR A 68 2.15 -19.41 -9.99
C THR A 68 2.15 -18.00 -10.58
N GLN A 69 0.98 -17.52 -11.02
CA GLN A 69 0.86 -16.20 -11.65
C GLN A 69 1.38 -15.06 -10.76
N TRP A 70 2.05 -14.10 -11.40
CA TRP A 70 2.52 -12.89 -10.72
C TRP A 70 1.34 -12.06 -10.23
N ARG A 71 1.40 -11.62 -8.97
CA ARG A 71 0.47 -10.64 -8.42
C ARG A 71 1.02 -9.23 -8.64
N SER A 72 0.25 -8.40 -9.34
CA SER A 72 0.60 -7.00 -9.60
C SER A 72 0.54 -6.17 -8.31
N TRP A 73 1.55 -5.31 -8.11
CA TRP A 73 1.55 -4.32 -7.02
C TRP A 73 0.99 -2.96 -7.45
N SER A 74 0.35 -2.86 -8.61
CA SER A 74 -0.35 -1.62 -9.01
C SER A 74 -1.46 -1.31 -8.00
N LEU A 75 -1.67 -0.03 -7.70
CA LEU A 75 -2.72 0.37 -6.75
C LEU A 75 -4.12 -0.17 -7.13
N PRO A 76 -4.56 -0.15 -8.41
CA PRO A 76 -5.83 -0.76 -8.80
C PRO A 76 -5.91 -2.26 -8.52
N SER A 77 -4.85 -3.02 -8.82
CA SER A 77 -4.80 -4.47 -8.57
C SER A 77 -4.86 -4.78 -7.06
N LEU A 78 -4.08 -4.05 -6.26
CA LEU A 78 -4.07 -4.19 -4.81
C LEU A 78 -5.43 -3.84 -4.20
N ARG A 79 -6.10 -2.79 -4.67
CA ARG A 79 -7.44 -2.41 -4.21
C ARG A 79 -8.47 -3.49 -4.50
N LYS A 80 -8.45 -4.06 -5.71
CA LYS A 80 -9.35 -5.16 -6.07
C LYS A 80 -9.15 -6.37 -5.17
N ALA A 81 -7.92 -6.87 -5.07
CA ALA A 81 -7.59 -8.04 -4.27
C ALA A 81 -7.84 -7.82 -2.77
N PHE A 82 -7.55 -6.62 -2.24
CA PHE A 82 -7.83 -6.30 -0.83
C PHE A 82 -9.33 -6.22 -0.56
N ASN A 83 -10.11 -5.70 -1.51
CA ASN A 83 -11.55 -5.60 -1.35
C ASN A 83 -12.20 -6.99 -1.25
N GLU A 84 -11.68 -7.98 -1.95
CA GLU A 84 -12.11 -9.38 -1.80
C GLU A 84 -11.61 -9.96 -0.46
N ALA A 85 -10.32 -9.78 -0.16
CA ALA A 85 -9.69 -10.40 1.01
C ALA A 85 -10.24 -9.90 2.35
N LYS A 86 -10.56 -8.60 2.49
CA LYS A 86 -11.02 -8.02 3.77
C LYS A 86 -12.31 -8.63 4.32
N HIS A 87 -13.10 -9.29 3.47
CA HIS A 87 -14.34 -9.98 3.87
C HIS A 87 -14.11 -11.42 4.32
N ALA A 88 -12.97 -12.03 3.99
CA ALA A 88 -12.68 -13.44 4.27
C ALA A 88 -11.48 -13.65 5.19
N ASP A 89 -10.54 -12.70 5.24
CA ASP A 89 -9.32 -12.80 6.01
C ASP A 89 -9.59 -12.50 7.50
N PRO A 90 -9.34 -13.46 8.42
CA PRO A 90 -9.55 -13.30 9.85
C PRO A 90 -8.86 -12.07 10.45
N ARG A 91 -7.80 -11.58 9.80
CA ARG A 91 -7.08 -10.38 10.23
C ARG A 91 -7.89 -9.10 10.08
N PHE A 92 -8.96 -9.10 9.27
CA PHE A 92 -9.78 -7.92 8.95
C PHE A 92 -11.26 -8.13 9.30
N THR A 93 -11.75 -9.36 9.19
CA THR A 93 -13.14 -9.69 9.53
C THR A 93 -13.45 -9.28 10.97
N GLY A 94 -14.54 -8.54 11.15
CA GLY A 94 -15.00 -8.08 12.47
C GLY A 94 -14.62 -6.65 12.83
N TRP A 95 -13.72 -6.00 12.08
CA TRP A 95 -13.35 -4.61 12.38
C TRP A 95 -13.04 -3.73 11.16
N TRP A 96 -13.01 -4.28 9.94
CA TRP A 96 -12.63 -3.50 8.77
C TRP A 96 -13.59 -2.33 8.47
N ASP A 97 -14.86 -2.51 8.81
CA ASP A 97 -15.95 -1.53 8.63
C ASP A 97 -15.92 -0.40 9.67
N GLN A 98 -15.20 -0.59 10.78
CA GLN A 98 -14.97 0.45 11.80
C GLN A 98 -14.00 1.54 11.33
N ASN A 99 -13.37 1.36 10.16
CA ASN A 99 -12.37 2.28 9.62
C ASN A 99 -12.81 2.87 8.29
N SER A 100 -12.38 4.12 8.05
CA SER A 100 -12.54 4.73 6.73
C SER A 100 -11.84 3.89 5.66
N LYS A 101 -12.49 3.69 4.51
CA LYS A 101 -11.89 3.05 3.34
C LYS A 101 -10.56 3.71 2.92
N GLU A 102 -10.40 5.00 3.19
CA GLU A 102 -9.19 5.77 2.86
C GLU A 102 -7.98 5.39 3.73
N ALA A 103 -8.20 4.83 4.92
CA ALA A 103 -7.12 4.26 5.73
C ALA A 103 -6.45 3.10 4.97
N TYR A 104 -7.26 2.18 4.44
CA TYR A 104 -6.76 1.06 3.65
C TYR A 104 -6.14 1.52 2.34
N ASN A 105 -6.81 2.42 1.62
CA ASN A 105 -6.27 3.00 0.38
C ASN A 105 -4.90 3.65 0.58
N THR A 106 -4.71 4.35 1.70
CA THR A 106 -3.42 4.93 2.10
C THR A 106 -2.35 3.84 2.30
N GLY A 107 -2.68 2.77 3.02
CA GLY A 107 -1.80 1.62 3.22
C GLY A 107 -1.38 0.97 1.90
N LEU A 108 -2.34 0.69 1.03
CA LEU A 108 -2.10 0.09 -0.30
C LEU A 108 -1.29 1.02 -1.21
N THR A 109 -1.54 2.33 -1.18
CA THR A 109 -0.75 3.33 -1.91
C THR A 109 0.71 3.32 -1.46
N GLY A 110 0.93 3.27 -0.14
CA GLY A 110 2.27 3.14 0.42
C GLY A 110 2.98 1.85 -0.01
N ALA A 111 2.26 0.72 -0.05
CA ALA A 111 2.80 -0.56 -0.48
C ALA A 111 3.17 -0.56 -1.97
N SER A 112 2.27 -0.04 -2.82
CA SER A 112 2.51 0.12 -4.26
C SER A 112 3.77 0.96 -4.52
N ALA A 113 3.90 2.11 -3.86
CA ALA A 113 5.09 2.96 -3.96
C ALA A 113 6.36 2.26 -3.45
N ALA A 114 6.28 1.45 -2.40
CA ALA A 114 7.42 0.70 -1.87
C ALA A 114 7.93 -0.34 -2.88
N PHE A 115 7.03 -1.12 -3.51
CA PHE A 115 7.40 -2.07 -4.55
C PHE A 115 7.95 -1.37 -5.80
N ASP A 116 7.37 -0.25 -6.21
CA ASP A 116 7.89 0.58 -7.30
C ASP A 116 9.33 1.05 -7.03
N ASN A 117 9.60 1.51 -5.80
CA ASN A 117 10.94 1.93 -5.40
C ASN A 117 11.93 0.78 -5.42
N TYR A 118 11.53 -0.42 -4.95
CA TYR A 118 12.33 -1.63 -5.04
C TYR A 118 12.62 -2.03 -6.50
N ALA A 119 11.60 -2.09 -7.35
CA ALA A 119 11.73 -2.48 -8.75
C ALA A 119 12.61 -1.49 -9.55
N LYS A 120 12.43 -0.18 -9.33
CA LYS A 120 13.27 0.87 -9.94
C LYS A 120 14.71 0.80 -9.44
N SER A 121 14.92 0.48 -8.17
CA SER A 121 16.27 0.28 -7.63
C SER A 121 16.95 -0.97 -8.20
N LYS A 122 16.24 -2.10 -8.25
CA LYS A 122 16.74 -3.36 -8.81
C LYS A 122 17.09 -3.25 -10.31
N SER A 123 16.35 -2.44 -11.05
CA SER A 123 16.59 -2.17 -12.48
C SER A 123 17.56 -1.00 -12.77
N GLY A 124 18.17 -0.39 -11.75
CA GLY A 124 19.11 0.73 -11.92
C GLY A 124 18.46 2.07 -12.34
N LYS A 125 17.13 2.15 -12.37
CA LYS A 125 16.36 3.35 -12.79
C LYS A 125 16.21 4.40 -11.68
N ARG A 126 16.59 4.08 -10.43
CA ARG A 126 16.53 4.97 -9.28
C ARG A 126 17.94 5.38 -8.85
N LYS A 127 18.16 6.69 -8.67
CA LYS A 127 19.39 7.24 -8.06
C LYS A 127 19.39 7.02 -6.54
N GLY A 128 20.56 6.78 -5.96
CA GLY A 128 20.76 6.62 -4.52
C GLY A 128 20.99 5.16 -4.07
N PRO A 129 20.95 4.89 -2.76
CA PRO A 129 21.21 3.56 -2.20
C PRO A 129 20.27 2.48 -2.75
N LYS A 130 20.76 1.23 -2.80
CA LYS A 130 19.94 0.07 -3.19
C LYS A 130 18.78 -0.10 -2.21
N MET A 131 17.58 -0.23 -2.74
CA MET A 131 16.38 -0.50 -1.96
C MET A 131 16.20 -2.02 -1.84
N GLY A 132 15.96 -2.49 -0.62
CA GLY A 132 15.57 -3.89 -0.37
C GLY A 132 14.10 -4.14 -0.68
N ILE A 133 13.70 -5.41 -0.61
CA ILE A 133 12.28 -5.83 -0.69
C ILE A 133 11.51 -5.08 0.42
N PRO A 134 10.30 -4.54 0.13
CA PRO A 134 9.47 -3.92 1.16
C PRO A 134 9.24 -4.86 2.35
N ARG A 135 9.35 -4.33 3.56
CA ARG A 135 9.15 -5.08 4.81
C ARG A 135 7.87 -4.65 5.49
N PHE A 136 7.35 -5.49 6.37
CA PHE A 136 6.21 -5.12 7.20
C PHE A 136 6.57 -3.92 8.07
N LYS A 137 5.56 -3.08 8.30
CA LYS A 137 5.58 -2.00 9.28
C LYS A 137 5.13 -2.52 10.62
#